data_AF-A0A935L2M2-F1
#
_entry.id   AF-A0A935L2M2-F1
#
_cell.length_a   1.000
_cell.length_b   1.000
_cell.length_c   1.000
_cell.angle_alpha   90.00
_cell.angle_beta   90.00
_cell.angle_gamma   90.00
#
_symmetry.space_group_name_H-M   'P 1'
#
loop_
_entity.id
_entity.type
_entity.pdbx_description
1 polymer ?
#
loop_
_entity_poly.entity_id
_entity_poly.type
_entity_poly.pdbx_seq_one_letter_code
_entity_poly.pdbx_strand_id
1 'polypeptide(L)'
;MKHKKWLIAFSIILPIIIIIGWLFIRDKSEATSIARIDINIHTADTNKVIDTTYVLDLIYQVTPRVIGMVIEDFPLDNIYQTIKKSPFIEKLLCNITLDGTLKIEAWARCPLLHIISNNGYECILDTSGYLMPVPTRYNLYIPVAYGNIKTKLKIGTKVQNIQSYTYESKGFTELDKLFYLAKNIKNNKISNLLFWDIYVENPKSFYLYPLVGNQYIKLGDIDQLNEKLKNITIFYNHIHQIANVDEYEGFDLRVPHK
;
A
#
# COMPACT_ATOMS: atom_id res chain seq x y z
N MET A 1 47.80 -2.64 63.29
CA MET A 1 48.37 -3.38 62.12
C MET A 1 47.39 -4.36 61.45
N LYS A 2 46.31 -4.82 62.09
CA LYS A 2 45.31 -5.74 61.48
C LYS A 2 44.44 -5.11 60.38
N HIS A 3 44.04 -3.84 60.50
CA HIS A 3 43.20 -3.16 59.51
C HIS A 3 43.86 -2.92 58.13
N LYS A 4 45.18 -2.71 58.09
CA LYS A 4 45.92 -2.53 56.81
C LYS A 4 46.00 -3.80 55.97
N LYS A 5 46.04 -4.99 56.60
CA LYS A 5 46.06 -6.28 55.89
C LYS A 5 44.73 -6.57 55.17
N TRP A 6 43.61 -6.10 55.73
CA TRP A 6 42.29 -6.27 55.14
C TRP A 6 42.08 -5.36 53.92
N LEU A 7 42.60 -4.13 53.96
CA LEU A 7 42.56 -3.20 52.81
C LEU A 7 43.38 -3.72 51.61
N ILE A 8 44.56 -4.31 51.86
CA ILE A 8 45.38 -4.89 50.79
C ILE A 8 44.71 -6.15 50.20
N ALA A 9 44.10 -6.99 51.03
CA ALA A 9 43.35 -8.15 50.56
C ALA A 9 42.15 -7.75 49.68
N PHE A 10 41.40 -6.72 50.08
CA PHE A 10 40.25 -6.24 49.31
C PHE A 10 40.67 -5.64 47.95
N SER A 11 41.81 -4.96 47.91
CA SER A 11 42.37 -4.39 46.67
C SER A 11 42.77 -5.44 45.62
N ILE A 12 43.04 -6.68 46.04
CA ILE A 12 43.44 -7.77 45.14
C ILE A 12 42.24 -8.65 44.76
N ILE A 13 41.31 -8.86 45.70
CA ILE A 13 40.14 -9.72 45.49
C ILE A 13 39.10 -9.05 44.59
N LEU A 14 38.87 -7.73 44.74
CA LEU A 14 37.89 -7.00 43.94
C LEU A 14 38.16 -7.07 42.41
N PRO A 15 39.39 -6.80 41.90
CA PRO A 15 39.66 -6.93 40.47
C PRO A 15 39.53 -8.37 39.98
N ILE A 16 39.86 -9.38 40.79
CA ILE A 16 39.69 -10.79 40.44
C ILE A 16 38.20 -11.14 40.30
N ILE A 17 37.34 -10.66 41.21
CA ILE A 17 35.88 -10.86 41.11
C ILE A 17 35.32 -10.15 39.87
N ILE A 18 35.82 -8.96 39.54
CA ILE A 18 35.41 -8.23 38.33
C ILE A 18 35.82 -8.99 37.07
N ILE A 19 37.06 -9.52 37.01
CA ILE A 19 37.56 -10.32 35.89
C ILE A 19 36.77 -11.62 35.74
N ILE A 20 36.52 -12.32 36.84
CA ILE A 20 35.72 -13.56 36.85
C ILE A 20 34.28 -13.27 36.43
N GLY A 21 33.68 -12.19 36.95
CA GLY A 21 32.35 -11.72 36.51
C GLY A 21 32.31 -11.42 35.01
N TRP A 22 33.35 -10.77 34.47
CA TRP A 22 33.51 -10.51 33.04
C TRP A 22 33.63 -11.80 32.21
N LEU A 23 34.33 -12.81 32.71
CA LEU A 23 34.46 -14.11 32.05
C LEU A 23 33.13 -14.88 32.05
N PHE A 24 32.39 -14.87 33.16
CA PHE A 24 31.07 -15.50 33.24
C PHE A 24 30.00 -14.80 32.38
N ILE A 25 30.14 -13.49 32.14
CA ILE A 25 29.28 -12.77 31.19
C ILE A 25 29.61 -13.17 29.74
N ARG A 26 30.86 -13.51 29.43
CA ARG A 26 31.29 -13.95 28.09
C ARG A 26 30.78 -15.34 27.71
N ASP A 27 30.74 -16.27 28.67
CA ASP A 27 30.41 -17.69 28.41
C ASP A 27 28.90 -18.02 28.47
N LYS A 28 28.03 -17.04 28.81
CA LYS A 28 26.55 -17.21 28.85
C LYS A 28 25.81 -16.56 27.68
N SER A 29 26.49 -16.27 26.60
CA SER A 29 25.84 -16.18 25.30
C SER A 29 25.74 -17.59 24.74
N GLU A 30 24.81 -18.43 25.26
CA GLU A 30 24.35 -19.54 24.43
C GLU A 30 23.83 -18.89 23.16
N ALA A 31 24.49 -19.16 22.03
CA ALA A 31 24.18 -18.55 20.76
C ALA A 31 22.74 -18.91 20.40
N THR A 32 21.79 -18.04 20.78
CA THR A 32 20.39 -18.24 20.48
C THR A 32 20.27 -18.26 18.97
N SER A 33 19.75 -19.37 18.45
CA SER A 33 19.51 -19.53 17.03
C SER A 33 18.07 -19.18 16.70
N ILE A 34 17.81 -18.86 15.44
CA ILE A 34 16.44 -18.63 14.96
C ILE A 34 15.72 -19.97 14.92
N ALA A 35 14.74 -20.14 15.80
CA ALA A 35 13.96 -21.37 15.92
C ALA A 35 12.71 -21.34 15.03
N ARG A 36 12.15 -20.15 14.77
CA ARG A 36 10.89 -20.02 14.03
C ARG A 36 10.77 -18.68 13.29
N ILE A 37 9.87 -18.64 12.32
CA ILE A 37 9.51 -17.45 11.55
C ILE A 37 8.03 -17.17 11.78
N ASP A 38 7.69 -15.96 12.22
CA ASP A 38 6.33 -15.48 12.39
C ASP A 38 6.10 -14.29 11.45
N ILE A 39 5.17 -14.43 10.51
CA ILE A 39 4.86 -13.41 9.50
C ILE A 39 3.40 -13.03 9.64
N ASN A 40 3.17 -11.79 10.06
CA ASN A 40 1.86 -11.20 10.18
C ASN A 40 1.66 -10.15 9.08
N ILE A 41 0.60 -10.31 8.29
CA ILE A 41 0.27 -9.43 7.19
C ILE A 41 -0.99 -8.65 7.54
N HIS A 42 -0.86 -7.33 7.46
CA HIS A 42 -1.95 -6.38 7.69
C HIS A 42 -2.43 -5.85 6.34
N THR A 43 -3.69 -6.13 6.00
CA THR A 43 -4.35 -5.62 4.80
C THR A 43 -5.59 -4.83 5.24
N ALA A 44 -5.77 -3.62 4.71
CA ALA A 44 -6.91 -2.77 5.10
C ALA A 44 -8.17 -2.98 4.22
N ASP A 45 -8.06 -3.71 3.11
CA ASP A 45 -9.18 -4.10 2.27
C ASP A 45 -9.11 -5.57 1.83
N THR A 46 -10.07 -6.00 1.03
CA THR A 46 -10.17 -7.39 0.54
C THR A 46 -9.19 -7.69 -0.59
N ASN A 47 -8.58 -6.68 -1.20
CA ASN A 47 -7.67 -6.85 -2.33
C ASN A 47 -6.28 -7.22 -1.82
N LYS A 48 -5.93 -8.49 -2.03
CA LYS A 48 -4.66 -9.04 -1.60
C LYS A 48 -3.57 -8.73 -2.63
N VAL A 49 -2.47 -8.13 -2.19
CA VAL A 49 -1.27 -7.87 -3.02
C VAL A 49 -0.02 -8.61 -2.54
N ILE A 50 -0.07 -9.22 -1.36
CA ILE A 50 1.01 -10.03 -0.75
C ILE A 50 0.40 -11.14 0.13
N ASP A 51 1.17 -12.20 0.37
CA ASP A 51 0.96 -13.18 1.44
C ASP A 51 2.27 -13.60 2.10
N THR A 52 2.15 -14.46 3.11
CA THR A 52 3.24 -15.11 3.82
C THR A 52 4.22 -15.76 2.84
N THR A 53 3.74 -16.41 1.78
CA THR A 53 4.60 -17.03 0.77
C THR A 53 5.42 -15.98 0.02
N TYR A 54 4.79 -14.89 -0.42
CA TYR A 54 5.50 -13.77 -1.07
C TYR A 54 6.59 -13.18 -0.16
N VAL A 55 6.30 -12.98 1.14
CA VAL A 55 7.29 -12.46 2.10
C VAL A 55 8.41 -13.48 2.35
N LEU A 56 8.09 -14.77 2.47
CA LEU A 56 9.07 -15.85 2.60
C LEU A 56 10.01 -15.90 1.38
N ASP A 57 9.48 -15.77 0.17
CA ASP A 57 10.29 -15.74 -1.05
C ASP A 57 11.32 -14.59 -1.00
N LEU A 58 10.93 -13.42 -0.51
CA LEU A 58 11.84 -12.28 -0.34
C LEU A 58 12.92 -12.53 0.73
N ILE A 59 12.59 -13.24 1.81
CA ILE A 59 13.56 -13.64 2.83
C ILE A 59 14.57 -14.62 2.22
N TYR A 60 14.08 -15.63 1.50
CA TYR A 60 14.91 -16.68 0.92
C TYR A 60 15.79 -16.23 -0.24
N GLN A 61 15.50 -15.07 -0.85
CA GLN A 61 16.42 -14.40 -1.77
C GLN A 61 17.72 -13.93 -1.09
N VAL A 62 17.66 -13.62 0.21
CA VAL A 62 18.83 -13.17 0.99
C VAL A 62 19.53 -14.33 1.66
N THR A 63 18.76 -15.18 2.35
CA THR A 63 19.30 -16.37 3.01
C THR A 63 18.36 -17.56 2.82
N PRO A 64 18.77 -18.61 2.08
CA PRO A 64 17.90 -19.77 1.82
C PRO A 64 17.67 -20.62 3.07
N ARG A 65 18.48 -20.45 4.12
CA ARG A 65 18.34 -21.14 5.40
C ARG A 65 18.21 -20.10 6.50
N VAL A 66 17.02 -20.00 7.10
CA VAL A 66 16.75 -19.09 8.23
C VAL A 66 16.81 -19.84 9.55
N ILE A 67 16.08 -20.97 9.63
CA ILE A 67 15.97 -21.75 10.86
C ILE A 67 17.32 -22.42 11.19
N GLY A 68 17.74 -22.27 12.45
CA GLY A 68 18.99 -22.76 13.01
C GLY A 68 20.20 -21.84 12.80
N MET A 69 20.04 -20.69 12.14
CA MET A 69 21.11 -19.69 12.07
C MET A 69 21.31 -19.03 13.44
N VAL A 70 22.56 -18.77 13.82
CA VAL A 70 22.90 -17.95 14.98
C VAL A 70 22.40 -16.53 14.74
N ILE A 71 21.75 -15.93 15.74
CA ILE A 71 21.17 -14.58 15.62
C ILE A 71 22.22 -13.52 15.25
N GLU A 72 23.43 -13.62 15.80
CA GLU A 72 24.52 -12.68 15.54
C GLU A 72 24.96 -12.66 14.07
N ASP A 73 24.93 -13.83 13.41
CA ASP A 73 25.29 -13.99 12.00
C ASP A 73 24.10 -13.79 11.06
N PHE A 74 22.89 -13.58 11.61
CA PHE A 74 21.69 -13.50 10.80
C PHE A 74 21.59 -12.13 10.09
N PRO A 75 21.44 -12.09 8.76
CA PRO A 75 21.48 -10.85 7.99
C PRO A 75 20.13 -10.10 8.04
N LEU A 76 19.66 -9.74 9.23
CA LEU A 76 18.37 -9.08 9.46
C LEU A 76 18.22 -7.79 8.65
N ASP A 77 19.27 -6.98 8.59
CA ASP A 77 19.26 -5.71 7.84
C ASP A 77 19.08 -5.96 6.35
N ASN A 78 19.76 -6.94 5.77
CA ASN A 78 19.63 -7.26 4.34
C ASN A 78 18.22 -7.77 4.01
N ILE A 79 17.64 -8.58 4.90
CA ILE A 79 16.25 -9.04 4.78
C ILE A 79 15.29 -7.86 4.85
N TYR A 80 15.45 -6.98 5.85
CA TYR A 80 14.64 -5.78 5.99
C TYR A 80 14.71 -4.91 4.73
N GLN A 81 15.92 -4.64 4.20
CA GLN A 81 16.08 -3.84 2.98
C GLN A 81 15.48 -4.52 1.75
N THR A 82 15.56 -5.84 1.66
CA THR A 82 14.99 -6.60 0.54
C THR A 82 13.46 -6.54 0.56
N ILE A 83 12.85 -6.79 1.72
CA ILE A 83 11.39 -6.72 1.87
C ILE A 83 10.89 -5.28 1.70
N LYS A 84 11.60 -4.29 2.24
CA LYS A 84 11.25 -2.86 2.12
C LYS A 84 11.24 -2.34 0.68
N LYS A 85 12.05 -2.93 -0.22
CA LYS A 85 12.06 -2.60 -1.65
C LYS A 85 10.85 -3.14 -2.40
N SER A 86 10.08 -4.06 -1.80
CA SER A 86 8.84 -4.57 -2.40
C SER A 86 7.89 -3.42 -2.72
N PRO A 87 7.38 -3.32 -3.95
CA PRO A 87 6.47 -2.24 -4.33
C PRO A 87 5.09 -2.39 -3.67
N PHE A 88 4.76 -3.57 -3.15
CA PHE A 88 3.46 -3.90 -2.57
C PHE A 88 3.40 -3.71 -1.05
N ILE A 89 4.53 -3.41 -0.40
CA ILE A 89 4.61 -3.24 1.05
C ILE A 89 4.70 -1.74 1.36
N GLU A 90 3.77 -1.24 2.17
CA GLU A 90 3.74 0.16 2.60
C GLU A 90 4.63 0.38 3.82
N LYS A 91 4.52 -0.51 4.80
CA LYS A 91 5.25 -0.46 6.06
C LYS A 91 5.75 -1.85 6.42
N LEU A 92 6.90 -1.90 7.08
CA LEU A 92 7.55 -3.13 7.49
C LEU A 92 8.18 -2.95 8.88
N LEU A 93 7.96 -3.93 9.75
CA LEU A 93 8.76 -4.15 10.96
C LEU A 93 9.36 -5.54 10.88
N CYS A 94 10.66 -5.64 11.14
CA CYS A 94 11.37 -6.91 11.25
C CYS A 94 12.20 -6.87 12.52
N ASN A 95 12.04 -7.86 13.39
CA ASN A 95 12.88 -8.03 14.56
C ASN A 95 13.05 -9.50 14.90
N ILE A 96 14.01 -9.78 15.77
CA ILE A 96 14.20 -11.10 16.35
C ILE A 96 13.95 -10.96 17.84
N THR A 97 13.07 -11.80 18.36
CA THR A 97 12.75 -11.87 19.78
C THR A 97 13.80 -12.70 20.54
N LEU A 98 13.85 -12.53 21.86
CA LEU A 98 14.79 -13.26 22.72
C LEU A 98 14.63 -14.79 22.66
N ASP A 99 13.44 -15.28 22.29
CA ASP A 99 13.15 -16.71 22.14
C ASP A 99 13.51 -17.26 20.74
N GLY A 100 14.23 -16.49 19.92
CA GLY A 100 14.68 -16.91 18.59
C GLY A 100 13.56 -16.90 17.53
N THR A 101 12.53 -16.09 17.69
CA THR A 101 11.49 -15.90 16.65
C THR A 101 11.87 -14.72 15.76
N LEU A 102 12.06 -14.98 14.46
CA LEU A 102 12.08 -13.91 13.45
C LEU A 102 10.64 -13.45 13.24
N LYS A 103 10.30 -12.27 13.76
CA LYS A 103 8.96 -11.69 13.62
C LYS A 103 8.96 -10.61 12.55
N ILE A 104 8.00 -10.71 11.63
CA ILE A 104 7.81 -9.79 10.51
C ILE A 104 6.36 -9.31 10.54
N GLU A 105 6.18 -8.00 10.63
CA GLU A 105 4.89 -7.34 10.44
C GLU A 105 4.94 -6.53 9.16
N ALA A 106 4.12 -6.91 8.17
CA ALA A 106 4.09 -6.28 6.86
C ALA A 106 2.71 -5.70 6.60
N TRP A 107 2.64 -4.40 6.30
CA TRP A 107 1.40 -3.73 5.88
C TRP A 107 1.35 -3.69 4.36
N ALA A 108 0.38 -4.37 3.80
CA ALA A 108 0.12 -4.40 2.37
C ALA A 108 -0.43 -3.06 1.89
N ARG A 109 0.04 -2.59 0.73
CA ARG A 109 -0.61 -1.47 0.03
C ARG A 109 -2.03 -1.86 -0.36
N CYS A 110 -2.94 -0.89 -0.32
CA CYS A 110 -4.34 -1.09 -0.66
C CYS A 110 -4.61 -0.55 -2.07
N PRO A 111 -4.82 -1.41 -3.07
CA PRO A 111 -5.16 -0.99 -4.44
C PRO A 111 -6.40 -0.09 -4.48
N LEU A 112 -6.33 0.95 -5.32
CA LEU A 112 -7.44 1.89 -5.53
C LEU A 112 -7.91 1.91 -6.99
N LEU A 113 -6.98 1.94 -7.94
CA LEU A 113 -7.29 2.10 -9.36
C LEU A 113 -6.24 1.38 -10.22
N HIS A 114 -6.68 0.57 -11.19
CA HIS A 114 -5.81 0.03 -12.24
C HIS A 114 -5.80 1.02 -13.40
N ILE A 115 -4.62 1.43 -13.86
CA ILE A 115 -4.46 2.41 -14.92
C ILE A 115 -3.84 1.71 -16.12
N ILE A 116 -4.45 1.91 -17.29
CA ILE A 116 -3.98 1.44 -18.59
C ILE A 116 -3.75 2.68 -19.47
N SER A 117 -2.49 3.03 -19.71
CA SER A 117 -2.14 4.17 -20.58
C SER A 117 -2.32 3.81 -22.07
N ASN A 118 -2.42 4.82 -22.94
CA ASN A 118 -2.60 4.64 -24.39
C ASN A 118 -1.51 3.77 -25.04
N ASN A 119 -0.32 3.70 -24.44
CA ASN A 119 0.80 2.91 -24.95
C ASN A 119 0.78 1.45 -24.43
N GLY A 120 -0.28 1.03 -23.76
CA GLY A 120 -0.42 -0.30 -23.14
C GLY A 120 0.35 -0.46 -21.84
N TYR A 121 0.96 0.61 -21.29
CA TYR A 121 1.61 0.52 -19.99
C TYR A 121 0.57 0.48 -18.88
N GLU A 122 0.73 -0.48 -17.97
CA GLU A 122 -0.20 -0.73 -16.87
C GLU A 122 0.44 -0.52 -15.50
N CYS A 123 -0.31 0.07 -14.59
CA CYS A 123 0.08 0.17 -13.18
C CYS A 123 -1.13 0.23 -12.25
N ILE A 124 -0.89 0.01 -10.98
CA ILE A 124 -1.89 0.17 -9.92
C ILE A 124 -1.56 1.41 -9.11
N LEU A 125 -2.56 2.25 -8.88
CA LEU A 125 -2.52 3.35 -7.94
C LEU A 125 -3.14 2.89 -6.62
N ASP A 126 -2.43 3.08 -5.51
CA ASP A 126 -2.92 2.74 -4.17
C ASP A 126 -3.70 3.90 -3.51
N THR A 127 -4.34 3.63 -2.36
CA THR A 127 -5.09 4.64 -1.59
C THR A 127 -4.23 5.78 -1.03
N SER A 128 -2.90 5.62 -0.98
CA SER A 128 -1.94 6.66 -0.58
C SER A 128 -1.44 7.50 -1.77
N GLY A 129 -1.85 7.16 -2.99
CA GLY A 129 -1.41 7.78 -4.22
C GLY A 129 -0.11 7.22 -4.80
N TYR A 130 0.38 6.08 -4.30
CA TYR A 130 1.60 5.44 -4.79
C TYR A 130 1.33 4.55 -6.00
N LEU A 131 2.18 4.66 -7.02
CA LEU A 131 2.15 3.82 -8.21
C LEU A 131 2.98 2.55 -7.99
N MET A 132 2.32 1.40 -8.06
CA MET A 132 2.92 0.07 -7.97
C MET A 132 2.65 -0.74 -9.25
N PRO A 133 3.48 -1.74 -9.59
CA PRO A 133 3.23 -2.56 -10.77
C PRO A 133 1.98 -3.42 -10.56
N VAL A 134 1.43 -3.97 -11.64
CA VAL A 134 0.31 -4.93 -11.55
C VAL A 134 0.81 -6.21 -10.86
N PRO A 135 0.18 -6.66 -9.76
CA PRO A 135 0.59 -7.89 -9.10
C PRO A 135 0.29 -9.10 -10.00
N THR A 136 1.29 -9.95 -10.20
CA THR A 136 1.17 -11.13 -11.08
C THR A 136 0.56 -12.36 -10.40
N ARG A 137 0.59 -12.40 -9.06
CA ARG A 137 0.12 -13.53 -8.25
C ARG A 137 -1.32 -13.39 -7.75
N TYR A 138 -1.93 -12.22 -7.92
CA TYR A 138 -3.20 -11.86 -7.29
C TYR A 138 -4.13 -11.16 -8.26
N ASN A 139 -5.41 -11.56 -8.22
CA ASN A 139 -6.46 -10.87 -8.94
C ASN A 139 -6.98 -9.71 -8.09
N LEU A 140 -7.08 -8.53 -8.71
CA LEU A 140 -7.58 -7.32 -8.07
C LEU A 140 -9.01 -7.04 -8.52
N TYR A 141 -9.86 -6.69 -7.57
CA TYR A 141 -11.23 -6.25 -7.77
C TYR A 141 -11.30 -4.75 -7.49
N ILE A 142 -10.87 -3.96 -8.47
CA ILE A 142 -10.79 -2.49 -8.40
C ILE A 142 -11.23 -1.86 -9.72
N PRO A 143 -11.64 -0.59 -9.71
CA PRO A 143 -11.92 0.15 -10.94
C PRO A 143 -10.69 0.23 -11.86
N VAL A 144 -10.94 0.33 -13.16
CA VAL A 144 -9.95 0.48 -14.22
C VAL A 144 -10.14 1.84 -14.88
N ALA A 145 -9.05 2.56 -15.11
CA ALA A 145 -9.01 3.78 -15.90
C ALA A 145 -8.17 3.57 -17.17
N TYR A 146 -8.74 3.92 -18.32
CA TYR A 146 -8.07 3.85 -19.63
C TYR A 146 -8.50 5.01 -20.53
N GLY A 147 -8.02 5.01 -21.77
CA GLY A 147 -8.27 6.08 -22.73
C GLY A 147 -7.05 6.98 -22.84
N ASN A 148 -7.25 8.28 -22.96
CA ASN A 148 -6.24 9.28 -23.29
C ASN A 148 -5.41 9.77 -22.08
N ILE A 149 -4.66 8.85 -21.48
CA ILE A 149 -3.78 9.10 -20.33
C ILE A 149 -2.34 9.32 -20.82
N LYS A 150 -2.00 10.60 -21.04
CA LYS A 150 -0.69 11.01 -21.56
C LYS A 150 0.39 11.15 -20.49
N THR A 151 0.00 11.27 -19.23
CA THR A 151 0.94 11.38 -18.10
C THR A 151 1.87 10.19 -18.05
N LYS A 152 3.18 10.44 -17.99
CA LYS A 152 4.17 9.38 -17.87
C LYS A 152 4.03 8.67 -16.53
N LEU A 153 3.60 7.41 -16.57
CA LEU A 153 3.48 6.55 -15.40
C LEU A 153 4.87 6.10 -14.94
N LYS A 154 5.19 6.32 -13.66
CA LYS A 154 6.47 5.92 -13.05
C LYS A 154 6.22 5.18 -11.74
N ILE A 155 6.41 3.86 -11.77
CA ILE A 155 6.35 3.02 -10.57
C ILE A 155 7.32 3.55 -9.51
N GLY A 156 6.90 3.47 -8.25
CA GLY A 156 7.68 3.96 -7.13
C GLY A 156 7.47 5.44 -6.79
N THR A 157 6.67 6.16 -7.58
CA THR A 157 6.34 7.56 -7.30
C THR A 157 4.95 7.72 -6.70
N LYS A 158 4.72 8.88 -6.08
CA LYS A 158 3.40 9.29 -5.60
C LYS A 158 2.83 10.38 -6.49
N VAL A 159 1.54 10.28 -6.75
CA VAL A 159 0.73 11.32 -7.40
C VAL A 159 0.38 12.42 -6.40
N GLN A 160 -0.04 13.57 -6.89
CA GLN A 160 -0.45 14.66 -6.01
C GLN A 160 -1.82 14.33 -5.38
N ASN A 161 -1.89 14.39 -4.05
CA ASN A 161 -3.14 14.19 -3.34
C ASN A 161 -3.93 15.51 -3.31
N ILE A 162 -4.77 15.71 -4.32
CA ILE A 162 -5.66 16.86 -4.44
C ILE A 162 -6.68 16.82 -3.29
N GLN A 163 -6.81 17.93 -2.55
CA GLN A 163 -7.87 18.07 -1.53
C GLN A 163 -9.12 18.75 -2.11
N SER A 164 -8.92 19.73 -2.97
CA SER A 164 -9.97 20.47 -3.67
C SER A 164 -9.56 20.74 -5.11
N TYR A 165 -10.54 20.75 -6.01
CA TYR A 165 -10.35 21.03 -7.43
C TYR A 165 -11.46 21.93 -7.95
N THR A 166 -11.10 22.90 -8.77
CA THR A 166 -12.01 23.74 -9.55
C THR A 166 -11.64 23.67 -11.03
N TYR A 167 -12.56 24.00 -11.94
CA TYR A 167 -12.30 23.96 -13.38
C TYR A 167 -11.14 24.88 -13.84
N GLU A 168 -10.87 25.94 -13.08
CA GLU A 168 -9.77 26.89 -13.32
C GLU A 168 -8.43 26.42 -12.75
N SER A 169 -8.42 25.35 -11.94
CA SER A 169 -7.22 24.81 -11.33
C SER A 169 -6.20 24.41 -12.40
N LYS A 170 -4.98 24.91 -12.27
CA LYS A 170 -3.85 24.62 -13.17
C LYS A 170 -2.83 23.74 -12.46
N GLY A 171 -2.06 22.99 -13.25
CA GLY A 171 -0.93 22.21 -12.73
C GLY A 171 -1.27 20.79 -12.25
N PHE A 172 -2.54 20.39 -12.28
CA PHE A 172 -2.95 19.00 -12.03
C PHE A 172 -2.98 18.21 -13.32
N THR A 173 -2.33 17.05 -13.29
CA THR A 173 -2.33 16.09 -14.40
C THR A 173 -3.61 15.26 -14.41
N GLU A 174 -3.86 14.56 -15.51
CA GLU A 174 -4.92 13.57 -15.65
C GLU A 174 -4.85 12.50 -14.55
N LEU A 175 -3.63 12.14 -14.16
CA LEU A 175 -3.37 11.15 -13.13
C LEU A 175 -3.76 11.66 -11.72
N ASP A 176 -3.46 12.92 -11.41
CA ASP A 176 -3.85 13.53 -10.13
C ASP A 176 -5.38 13.63 -10.03
N LYS A 177 -6.04 13.95 -11.15
CA LYS A 177 -7.50 13.98 -11.25
C LYS A 177 -8.13 12.59 -11.13
N LEU A 178 -7.56 11.57 -11.79
CA LEU A 178 -7.99 10.18 -11.65
C LEU A 178 -7.84 9.70 -10.21
N PHE A 179 -6.76 10.05 -9.51
CA PHE A 179 -6.59 9.73 -8.11
C PHE A 179 -7.69 10.34 -7.24
N TYR A 180 -7.97 11.64 -7.44
CA TYR A 180 -9.04 12.33 -6.75
C TYR A 180 -10.41 11.70 -7.04
N LEU A 181 -10.70 11.41 -8.31
CA LEU A 181 -11.94 10.78 -8.75
C LEU A 181 -12.13 9.39 -8.10
N ALA A 182 -11.15 8.51 -8.23
CA ALA A 182 -11.21 7.15 -7.70
C ALA A 182 -11.37 7.14 -6.17
N LYS A 183 -10.69 8.05 -5.46
CA LYS A 183 -10.84 8.19 -4.01
C LYS A 183 -12.26 8.62 -3.61
N ASN A 184 -12.86 9.55 -4.32
CA ASN A 184 -14.23 10.00 -4.07
C ASN A 184 -15.27 8.93 -4.46
N ILE A 185 -15.03 8.16 -5.53
CA ILE A 185 -15.83 6.99 -5.89
C ILE A 185 -15.78 5.95 -4.76
N LYS A 186 -14.58 5.56 -4.29
CA LYS A 186 -14.39 4.57 -3.21
C LYS A 186 -15.10 4.99 -1.91
N ASN A 187 -15.14 6.29 -1.62
CA ASN A 187 -15.80 6.84 -0.43
C ASN A 187 -17.32 7.00 -0.56
N ASN A 188 -17.89 6.97 -1.78
CA ASN A 188 -19.33 7.02 -2.00
C ASN A 188 -19.89 5.60 -2.15
N LYS A 189 -20.82 5.21 -1.26
CA LYS A 189 -21.37 3.85 -1.22
C LYS A 189 -21.97 3.37 -2.55
N ILE A 190 -22.73 4.22 -3.25
CA ILE A 190 -23.37 3.83 -4.51
C ILE A 190 -22.35 3.84 -5.64
N SER A 191 -21.55 4.91 -5.75
CA SER A 191 -20.54 5.01 -6.80
C SER A 191 -19.50 3.90 -6.74
N ASN A 192 -19.06 3.49 -5.54
CA ASN A 192 -18.12 2.39 -5.34
C ASN A 192 -18.68 1.03 -5.83
N LEU A 193 -20.00 0.85 -5.79
CA LEU A 193 -20.65 -0.36 -6.28
C LEU A 193 -20.94 -0.30 -7.78
N LEU A 194 -21.18 0.89 -8.32
CA LEU A 194 -21.56 1.06 -9.72
C LEU A 194 -20.35 1.19 -10.65
N PHE A 195 -19.41 2.09 -10.38
CA PHE A 195 -18.42 2.47 -11.40
C PHE A 195 -17.11 1.72 -11.24
N TRP A 196 -16.82 0.90 -12.25
CA TRP A 196 -15.61 0.09 -12.32
C TRP A 196 -14.79 0.39 -13.56
N ASP A 197 -15.33 1.17 -14.49
CA ASP A 197 -14.67 1.54 -15.72
C ASP A 197 -14.74 3.07 -15.87
N ILE A 198 -13.56 3.68 -16.01
CA ILE A 198 -13.35 5.11 -16.17
C ILE A 198 -12.62 5.35 -17.48
N TYR A 199 -13.31 5.95 -18.45
CA TYR A 199 -12.68 6.35 -19.70
C TYR A 199 -12.27 7.81 -19.66
N VAL A 200 -10.99 8.06 -19.96
CA VAL A 200 -10.42 9.40 -20.10
C VAL A 200 -10.49 9.80 -21.56
N GLU A 201 -11.34 10.76 -21.90
CA GLU A 201 -11.39 11.31 -23.27
C GLU A 201 -10.28 12.36 -23.45
N ASN A 202 -10.12 13.23 -22.46
CA ASN A 202 -9.08 14.25 -22.39
C ASN A 202 -8.92 14.73 -20.94
N PRO A 203 -7.94 15.60 -20.62
CA PRO A 203 -7.67 16.01 -19.24
C PRO A 203 -8.82 16.67 -18.49
N LYS A 204 -9.89 17.09 -19.17
CA LYS A 204 -11.07 17.76 -18.60
C LYS A 204 -12.38 17.00 -18.89
N SER A 205 -12.31 15.76 -19.35
CA SER A 205 -13.50 14.99 -19.73
C SER A 205 -13.30 13.51 -19.40
N PHE A 206 -14.06 13.05 -18.41
CA PHE A 206 -14.11 11.68 -17.94
C PHE A 206 -15.51 11.10 -18.18
N TYR A 207 -15.54 9.81 -18.53
CA TYR A 207 -16.77 9.01 -18.61
C TYR A 207 -16.68 7.91 -17.57
N LEU A 208 -17.81 7.62 -16.92
CA LEU A 208 -17.95 6.51 -15.99
C LEU A 208 -18.89 5.48 -16.60
N TYR A 209 -18.47 4.23 -16.63
CA TYR A 209 -19.28 3.11 -17.07
C TYR A 209 -19.67 2.27 -15.84
N PRO A 210 -20.99 2.10 -15.59
CA PRO A 210 -21.47 1.29 -14.48
C PRO A 210 -21.31 -0.20 -14.78
N LEU A 211 -21.20 -1.02 -13.74
CA LEU A 211 -21.21 -2.49 -13.83
C LEU A 211 -22.54 -3.04 -14.34
N VAL A 212 -23.63 -2.31 -14.13
CA VAL A 212 -24.99 -2.71 -14.47
C VAL A 212 -25.62 -1.61 -15.29
N GLY A 213 -26.25 -2.02 -16.40
CA GLY A 213 -26.77 -1.11 -17.42
C GLY A 213 -25.76 -0.91 -18.55
N ASN A 214 -26.25 -0.39 -19.67
CA ASN A 214 -25.44 -0.10 -20.85
C ASN A 214 -25.20 1.40 -21.03
N GLN A 215 -25.64 2.21 -20.06
CA GLN A 215 -25.57 3.67 -20.13
C GLN A 215 -24.26 4.18 -19.56
N TYR A 216 -23.58 5.05 -20.29
CA TYR A 216 -22.43 5.79 -19.75
C TYR A 216 -22.87 7.02 -18.96
N ILE A 217 -22.00 7.51 -18.08
CA ILE A 217 -22.14 8.83 -17.47
C ILE A 217 -21.01 9.72 -17.95
N LYS A 218 -21.35 10.77 -18.69
CA LYS A 218 -20.42 11.82 -19.07
C LYS A 218 -20.24 12.78 -17.89
N LEU A 219 -19.19 12.57 -17.11
CA LEU A 219 -18.91 13.35 -15.90
C LEU A 219 -18.40 14.76 -16.23
N GLY A 220 -17.73 14.92 -17.37
CA GLY A 220 -16.96 16.13 -17.66
C GLY A 220 -15.67 16.16 -16.85
N ASP A 221 -15.26 17.33 -16.35
CA ASP A 221 -14.10 17.46 -15.48
C ASP A 221 -14.45 17.01 -14.04
N ILE A 222 -13.46 16.92 -13.16
CA ILE A 222 -13.64 16.55 -11.75
C ILE A 222 -14.04 17.74 -10.85
N ASP A 223 -14.47 18.85 -11.44
CA ASP A 223 -15.04 19.98 -10.72
C ASP A 223 -16.40 19.62 -10.11
N GLN A 224 -16.70 20.17 -8.93
CA GLN A 224 -17.94 19.89 -8.19
C GLN A 224 -18.24 18.39 -8.03
N LEU A 225 -17.20 17.56 -7.95
CA LEU A 225 -17.33 16.11 -7.98
C LEU A 225 -18.28 15.57 -6.89
N ASN A 226 -18.24 16.14 -5.69
CA ASN A 226 -19.13 15.73 -4.60
C ASN A 226 -20.62 15.92 -4.96
N GLU A 227 -20.97 17.02 -5.61
CA GLU A 227 -22.33 17.29 -6.07
C GLU A 227 -22.71 16.35 -7.21
N LYS A 228 -21.82 16.13 -8.17
CA LYS A 228 -22.03 15.16 -9.27
C LYS A 228 -22.27 13.74 -8.74
N LEU A 229 -21.45 13.24 -7.82
CA LEU A 229 -21.62 11.90 -7.23
C LEU A 229 -22.90 11.80 -6.37
N LYS A 230 -23.29 12.88 -5.69
CA LYS A 230 -24.58 12.96 -5.00
C LYS A 230 -25.75 12.88 -5.98
N ASN A 231 -25.69 13.60 -7.09
CA ASN A 231 -26.72 13.57 -8.13
C ASN A 231 -26.84 12.20 -8.77
N ILE A 232 -25.72 11.52 -9.03
CA ILE A 232 -25.70 10.11 -9.46
C ILE A 232 -26.43 9.23 -8.45
N THR A 233 -26.12 9.39 -7.16
CA THR A 233 -26.76 8.60 -6.10
C THR A 233 -28.28 8.79 -6.10
N ILE A 234 -28.75 10.03 -6.22
CA ILE A 234 -30.19 10.34 -6.33
C ILE A 234 -30.77 9.69 -7.59
N PHE A 235 -30.11 9.86 -8.74
CA PHE A 235 -30.56 9.31 -10.01
C PHE A 235 -30.75 7.79 -9.94
N TYR A 236 -29.75 7.02 -9.51
CA TYR A 236 -29.86 5.56 -9.44
C TYR A 236 -30.85 5.07 -8.38
N ASN A 237 -31.11 5.84 -7.33
CA ASN A 237 -32.17 5.50 -6.37
C ASN A 237 -33.57 5.63 -6.97
N HIS A 238 -33.76 6.54 -7.93
CA HIS A 238 -35.06 6.82 -8.57
C HIS A 238 -35.17 6.30 -10.00
N ILE A 239 -34.14 5.65 -10.53
CA ILE A 239 -34.06 5.23 -11.94
C ILE A 239 -35.23 4.31 -12.36
N HIS A 240 -35.72 3.48 -11.43
CA HIS A 240 -36.86 2.59 -11.64
C HIS A 240 -38.20 3.31 -11.90
N GLN A 241 -38.27 4.63 -11.64
CA GLN A 241 -39.46 5.46 -11.83
C GLN A 241 -39.49 6.10 -13.23
N ILE A 242 -38.37 6.03 -13.95
CA ILE A 242 -38.23 6.62 -15.29
C ILE A 242 -38.61 5.53 -16.30
N ALA A 243 -39.55 5.84 -17.18
CA ALA A 243 -39.91 4.94 -18.28
C ALA A 243 -38.81 4.93 -19.35
N ASN A 244 -38.57 3.76 -19.96
CA ASN A 244 -37.66 3.58 -21.10
C ASN A 244 -36.20 4.03 -20.84
N VAL A 245 -35.70 3.87 -19.61
CA VAL A 245 -34.30 4.21 -19.27
C VAL A 245 -33.29 3.43 -20.11
N ASP A 246 -33.66 2.22 -20.51
CA ASP A 246 -32.93 1.32 -21.37
C ASP A 246 -32.76 1.83 -22.81
N GLU A 247 -33.57 2.80 -23.25
CA GLU A 247 -33.43 3.44 -24.57
C GLU A 247 -32.34 4.53 -24.61
N TYR A 248 -31.89 5.02 -23.46
CA TYR A 248 -30.86 6.07 -23.40
C TYR A 248 -29.47 5.47 -23.56
N GLU A 249 -28.60 6.13 -24.35
CA GLU A 249 -27.19 5.73 -24.47
C GLU A 249 -26.35 6.16 -23.26
N GLY A 250 -26.73 7.25 -22.58
CA GLY A 250 -25.97 7.78 -21.45
C GLY A 250 -26.57 9.05 -20.85
N PHE A 251 -25.98 9.48 -19.74
CA PHE A 251 -26.39 10.66 -18.98
C PHE A 251 -25.25 11.68 -18.88
N ASP A 252 -25.57 12.96 -19.04
CA ASP A 252 -24.60 14.05 -19.00
C ASP A 252 -24.68 14.81 -17.66
N LEU A 253 -23.56 14.84 -16.93
CA LEU A 253 -23.42 15.51 -15.64
C LEU A 253 -22.46 16.70 -15.70
N ARG A 254 -22.11 17.17 -16.91
CA ARG A 254 -21.33 18.39 -17.06
C ARG A 254 -22.12 19.55 -16.47
N VAL A 255 -21.47 20.30 -15.59
CA VAL A 255 -22.04 21.53 -15.04
C VAL A 255 -21.56 22.70 -15.90
N PRO A 256 -22.45 23.61 -16.35
CA PRO A 256 -22.05 24.81 -17.05
C PRO A 256 -21.13 25.65 -16.15
N HIS A 257 -20.00 26.09 -16.71
CA HIS A 257 -19.15 27.06 -16.03
C HIS A 257 -19.87 28.41 -16.01
N LYS A 258 -20.03 29.01 -14.82
CA LYS A 258 -20.48 30.40 -14.67
C LYS A 258 -19.31 31.35 -14.84
#